data_AF-A0A0A9YBS5-F1
#
_entry.id   AF-A0A0A9YBS5-F1
#
_cell.length_a   1.000
_cell.length_b   1.000
_cell.length_c   1.000
_cell.angle_alpha   90.00
_cell.angle_beta   90.00
_cell.angle_gamma   90.00
#
_symmetry.space_group_name_H-M   'P 1'
#
loop_
_entity.id
_entity.type
_entity.pdbx_description
1 polymer ?
#
loop_
_entity_poly.entity_id
_entity_poly.type
_entity_poly.pdbx_seq_one_letter_code
_entity_poly.pdbx_strand_id
1 'polypeptide(L)'
;MGGLIAKGLFLEDNFNPKSTKIIITLATPHTPVLLLDTHIDDYYTRVNNFWDEFSGHNITIVSVGGGPRDLLVKSSATPTPHASINVITPDIPGVWLSVDHLCILWCNEFVLVVARSLFESVDYRTKQIIDDFELRQKIFNYHFLDRSGSKRYHRSIYPAEVPLWGSYRGENTWVQMNTTQMDWTVPKVMKPAHITVSLHTAADVLAIDARNHETRDWIFACVVETSISNMRVCKTGINLSMKAKIFPHKSGHKRKFALVDLSKLRMDGFTHVVVRTLPTDEKVAVTMELVRKRNRTLIGETNYLPKTTLISRTEPNALYYAVDMKSVVKPWNSYRLFVESHNCSIPSPGAVVSVNVPWNSEG
;
A
#
# COMPACT_ATOMS: atom_id res chain seq x y z
N MET A 1 4.71 -22.80 -15.04
CA MET A 1 5.44 -24.05 -14.71
C MET A 1 6.75 -23.82 -13.97
N GLY A 2 7.59 -22.85 -14.35
CA GLY A 2 8.92 -22.64 -13.72
C GLY A 2 8.92 -22.56 -12.18
N GLY A 3 7.92 -21.91 -11.56
CA GLY A 3 7.81 -21.85 -10.10
C GLY A 3 7.49 -23.20 -9.44
N LEU A 4 6.74 -24.07 -10.11
CA LEU A 4 6.48 -25.44 -9.63
C LEU A 4 7.76 -26.28 -9.70
N ILE A 5 8.54 -26.11 -10.77
CA ILE A 5 9.86 -26.75 -10.92
C ILE A 5 10.80 -26.26 -9.81
N ALA A 6 10.82 -24.96 -9.52
CA ALA A 6 11.63 -24.39 -8.43
C ALA A 6 11.25 -24.97 -7.06
N LYS A 7 9.95 -25.19 -6.80
CA LYS A 7 9.47 -25.92 -5.62
C LYS A 7 9.89 -27.40 -5.65
N GLY A 8 9.85 -28.05 -6.81
CA GLY A 8 10.21 -29.45 -6.98
C GLY A 8 11.71 -29.75 -6.87
N LEU A 9 12.60 -28.75 -7.01
CA LEU A 9 14.03 -28.93 -6.75
C LEU A 9 14.33 -29.47 -5.34
N PHE A 10 13.43 -29.25 -4.38
CA PHE A 10 13.58 -29.73 -3.01
C PHE A 10 13.30 -31.23 -2.84
N LEU A 11 12.74 -31.88 -3.87
CA LEU A 11 12.58 -33.33 -3.91
C LEU A 11 13.88 -34.06 -4.27
N GLU A 12 14.90 -33.35 -4.78
CA GLU A 12 16.16 -33.95 -5.19
C GLU A 12 17.09 -34.18 -3.99
N ASP A 13 17.56 -35.42 -3.82
CA ASP A 13 18.39 -35.83 -2.67
C ASP A 13 19.68 -35.00 -2.51
N ASN A 14 20.22 -34.50 -3.62
CA ASN A 14 21.46 -33.74 -3.65
C ASN A 14 21.26 -32.23 -3.51
N PHE A 15 20.02 -31.74 -3.44
CA PHE A 15 19.74 -30.34 -3.30
C PHE A 15 19.86 -29.90 -1.84
N ASN A 16 20.61 -28.84 -1.56
CA ASN A 16 20.73 -28.27 -0.22
C ASN A 16 19.66 -27.18 -0.01
N PRO A 17 18.61 -27.41 0.82
CA PRO A 17 17.54 -26.43 1.02
C PRO A 17 18.03 -25.11 1.63
N LYS A 18 19.12 -25.14 2.42
CA LYS A 18 19.69 -23.94 3.07
C LYS A 18 20.30 -22.94 2.10
N SER A 19 20.60 -23.38 0.87
CA SER A 19 21.12 -22.52 -0.20
C SER A 19 20.07 -21.53 -0.71
N THR A 20 18.78 -21.81 -0.50
CA THR A 20 17.68 -20.99 -0.99
C THR A 20 17.05 -20.24 0.16
N LYS A 21 16.97 -18.91 0.03
CA LYS A 21 16.33 -18.02 1.01
C LYS A 21 14.99 -17.50 0.49
N ILE A 22 14.86 -17.27 -0.81
CA ILE A 22 13.70 -16.61 -1.41
C ILE A 22 13.27 -17.40 -2.65
N ILE A 23 11.97 -17.64 -2.79
CA ILE A 23 11.36 -18.17 -4.02
C ILE A 23 10.28 -17.20 -4.45
N ILE A 24 10.39 -16.65 -5.65
CA ILE A 24 9.36 -15.80 -6.26
C ILE A 24 8.78 -16.56 -7.44
N THR A 25 7.50 -16.94 -7.37
CA THR A 25 6.82 -17.65 -8.46
C THR A 25 5.93 -16.68 -9.21
N LEU A 26 6.16 -16.55 -10.51
CA LEU A 26 5.41 -15.67 -11.41
C LEU A 26 4.46 -16.51 -12.27
N ALA A 27 3.18 -16.18 -12.28
CA ALA A 27 2.13 -16.85 -13.06
C ALA A 27 2.22 -18.39 -12.99
N THR A 28 2.56 -18.90 -11.80
CA THR A 28 2.78 -20.33 -11.61
C THR A 28 1.47 -20.99 -11.24
N PRO A 29 1.01 -22.01 -12.00
CA PRO A 29 -0.12 -22.82 -11.60
C PRO A 29 0.34 -23.75 -10.47
N HIS A 30 0.11 -23.39 -9.21
CA HIS A 30 0.40 -24.27 -8.07
C HIS A 30 -0.66 -25.37 -7.92
N THR A 31 -1.85 -25.11 -8.44
CA THR A 31 -2.85 -26.13 -8.78
C THR A 31 -2.91 -26.32 -10.29
N PRO A 32 -3.02 -27.55 -10.79
CA PRO A 32 -3.06 -27.80 -12.23
C PRO A 32 -4.29 -27.15 -12.87
N VAL A 33 -4.10 -26.40 -13.95
CA VAL A 33 -5.21 -25.82 -14.74
C VAL A 33 -5.89 -26.91 -15.56
N LEU A 34 -5.11 -27.90 -16.02
CA LEU A 34 -5.55 -29.07 -16.76
C LEU A 34 -4.64 -30.24 -16.38
N LEU A 35 -5.24 -31.37 -16.02
CA LEU A 35 -4.55 -32.63 -15.79
C LEU A 35 -4.65 -33.48 -17.07
N LEU A 36 -3.55 -33.58 -17.80
CA LEU A 36 -3.49 -34.28 -19.09
C LEU A 36 -2.98 -35.72 -18.97
N ASP A 37 -2.21 -36.01 -17.93
CA ASP A 37 -1.62 -37.33 -17.69
C ASP A 37 -1.32 -37.56 -16.20
N THR A 38 -1.11 -38.83 -15.83
CA THR A 38 -0.86 -39.27 -14.46
C THR A 38 0.53 -38.89 -13.94
N HIS A 39 1.52 -38.65 -14.81
CA HIS A 39 2.85 -38.24 -14.38
C HIS A 39 2.86 -36.78 -13.91
N ILE A 40 2.10 -35.91 -14.58
CA ILE A 40 1.88 -34.54 -14.11
C ILE A 40 1.17 -34.56 -12.75
N ASP A 41 0.10 -35.33 -12.61
CA ASP A 41 -0.65 -35.41 -11.35
C ASP A 41 0.23 -35.90 -10.19
N ASP A 42 1.02 -36.96 -10.41
CA ASP A 42 1.99 -37.47 -9.45
C ASP A 42 3.04 -36.40 -9.08
N TYR A 43 3.55 -35.66 -10.07
CA TYR A 43 4.53 -34.61 -9.81
C TYR A 43 3.96 -33.48 -8.93
N TYR A 44 2.77 -32.97 -9.24
CA TYR A 44 2.12 -31.95 -8.41
C TYR A 44 1.87 -32.46 -6.98
N THR A 45 1.41 -33.71 -6.86
CA THR A 45 1.14 -34.36 -5.57
C THR A 45 2.41 -34.47 -4.74
N ARG A 46 3.50 -35.00 -5.32
CA ARG A 46 4.80 -35.12 -4.62
C ARG A 46 5.34 -33.77 -4.18
N VAL A 47 5.28 -32.76 -5.04
CA VAL A 47 5.73 -31.40 -4.69
C VAL A 47 4.90 -30.85 -3.53
N ASN A 48 3.58 -30.90 -3.60
CA ASN A 48 2.74 -30.31 -2.55
C ASN A 48 2.88 -31.06 -1.22
N ASN A 49 2.86 -32.40 -1.22
CA ASN A 49 3.07 -33.21 -0.01
C ASN A 49 4.39 -32.88 0.69
N PHE A 50 5.48 -32.74 -0.08
CA PHE A 50 6.76 -32.33 0.49
C PHE A 50 6.65 -30.97 1.20
N TRP A 51 6.07 -29.97 0.54
CA TRP A 51 5.98 -28.62 1.09
C TRP A 51 4.98 -28.49 2.25
N ASP A 52 3.97 -29.36 2.34
CA ASP A 52 3.07 -29.45 3.49
C ASP A 52 3.79 -29.96 4.75
N GLU A 53 4.71 -30.92 4.58
CA GLU A 53 5.50 -31.49 5.69
C GLU A 53 6.77 -30.68 6.00
N PHE A 54 7.22 -29.87 5.05
CA PHE A 54 8.46 -29.11 5.13
C PHE A 54 8.38 -27.97 6.15
N SER A 55 8.71 -28.31 7.40
CA SER A 55 8.82 -27.37 8.53
C SER A 55 10.23 -26.77 8.69
N GLY A 56 11.17 -27.15 7.81
CA GLY A 56 12.60 -27.08 8.09
C GLY A 56 13.34 -25.79 7.74
N HIS A 57 12.77 -24.87 6.95
CA HIS A 57 13.54 -23.73 6.46
C HIS A 57 12.74 -22.42 6.37
N ASN A 58 13.38 -21.38 6.89
CA ASN A 58 13.02 -19.96 6.82
C ASN A 58 13.04 -19.41 5.38
N ILE A 59 12.27 -19.99 4.45
CA ILE A 59 12.24 -19.61 3.03
C ILE A 59 11.07 -18.65 2.80
N THR A 60 11.36 -17.48 2.25
CA THR A 60 10.32 -16.51 1.88
C THR A 60 9.79 -16.87 0.51
N ILE A 61 8.57 -17.40 0.45
CA ILE A 61 7.88 -17.72 -0.80
C ILE A 61 6.86 -16.62 -1.11
N VAL A 62 6.97 -16.04 -2.29
CA VAL A 62 6.05 -15.03 -2.82
C VAL A 62 5.45 -15.55 -4.12
N SER A 63 4.13 -15.77 -4.12
CA SER A 63 3.40 -16.17 -5.31
C SER A 63 2.65 -15.00 -5.92
N VAL A 64 2.93 -14.72 -7.20
CA VAL A 64 2.34 -13.62 -7.95
C VAL A 64 1.60 -14.14 -9.18
N GLY A 65 0.29 -13.89 -9.26
CA GLY A 65 -0.50 -14.13 -10.47
C GLY A 65 -0.64 -12.88 -11.35
N GLY A 66 -0.85 -13.03 -12.66
CA GLY A 66 -1.02 -11.89 -13.59
C GLY A 66 -2.37 -11.15 -13.46
N GLY A 67 -3.34 -11.74 -12.77
CA GLY A 67 -4.70 -11.24 -12.71
C GLY A 67 -5.54 -11.62 -13.95
N PRO A 68 -6.68 -10.95 -14.19
CA PRO A 68 -7.65 -11.34 -15.22
C PRO A 68 -7.16 -11.37 -16.68
N ARG A 69 -6.03 -10.71 -17.00
CA ARG A 69 -5.44 -10.73 -18.35
C ARG A 69 -4.54 -11.93 -18.60
N ASP A 70 -4.18 -12.71 -17.57
CA ASP A 70 -3.53 -14.00 -17.77
C ASP A 70 -4.58 -15.04 -18.19
N LEU A 71 -4.66 -15.28 -19.49
CA LEU A 71 -5.58 -16.24 -20.08
C LEU A 71 -5.07 -17.69 -20.03
N LEU A 72 -3.78 -17.90 -19.73
CA LEU A 72 -3.16 -19.23 -19.70
C LEU A 72 -3.24 -19.83 -18.29
N VAL A 73 -2.98 -19.01 -17.27
CA VAL A 73 -3.04 -19.42 -15.86
C VAL A 73 -4.02 -18.52 -15.12
N LYS A 74 -5.19 -19.08 -14.81
CA LYS A 74 -6.22 -18.40 -14.02
C LYS A 74 -5.66 -17.98 -12.67
N SER A 75 -6.04 -16.80 -12.19
CA SER A 75 -5.61 -16.27 -10.89
C SER A 75 -6.00 -17.15 -9.70
N SER A 76 -7.00 -18.02 -9.83
CA SER A 76 -7.36 -18.99 -8.79
C SER A 76 -6.34 -20.12 -8.63
N ALA A 77 -5.49 -20.35 -9.63
CA ALA A 77 -4.49 -21.42 -9.63
C ALA A 77 -3.10 -20.96 -9.16
N THR A 78 -2.91 -19.65 -8.96
CA THR A 78 -1.63 -19.07 -8.53
C THR A 78 -1.41 -19.02 -7.02
N PRO A 79 -2.42 -19.00 -6.13
CA PRO A 79 -2.20 -19.07 -4.70
C PRO A 79 -1.69 -20.45 -4.26
N THR A 80 -0.85 -20.48 -3.23
CA THR A 80 -0.37 -21.72 -2.58
C THR A 80 -0.30 -21.53 -1.06
N PRO A 81 -0.67 -22.54 -0.26
CA PRO A 81 -0.60 -22.44 1.20
C PRO A 81 0.85 -22.33 1.72
N HIS A 82 1.82 -22.74 0.92
CA HIS A 82 3.25 -22.66 1.26
C HIS A 82 3.82 -21.24 1.12
N ALA A 83 3.09 -20.32 0.48
CA ALA A 83 3.55 -18.96 0.26
C ALA A 83 3.30 -18.07 1.48
N SER A 84 4.30 -17.25 1.84
CA SER A 84 4.11 -16.17 2.81
C SER A 84 3.23 -15.05 2.25
N ILE A 85 3.24 -14.86 0.93
CA ILE A 85 2.45 -13.84 0.23
C ILE A 85 1.86 -14.48 -1.02
N ASN A 86 0.55 -14.37 -1.16
CA ASN A 86 -0.17 -14.65 -2.41
C ASN A 86 -0.82 -13.34 -2.86
N VAL A 87 -0.51 -12.90 -4.08
CA VAL A 87 -1.03 -11.64 -4.62
C VAL A 87 -1.17 -11.73 -6.13
N ILE A 88 -2.03 -10.91 -6.73
CA ILE A 88 -2.07 -10.72 -8.18
C ILE A 88 -1.49 -9.35 -8.55
N THR A 89 -0.93 -9.20 -9.74
CA THR A 89 -0.27 -7.96 -10.15
C THR A 89 -1.11 -6.70 -9.96
N PRO A 90 -2.43 -6.62 -10.28
CA PRO A 90 -3.17 -5.38 -10.12
C PRO A 90 -3.36 -4.94 -8.66
N ASP A 91 -3.17 -5.84 -7.69
CA ASP A 91 -3.30 -5.55 -6.26
C ASP A 91 -1.98 -5.12 -5.62
N ILE A 92 -0.87 -5.24 -6.36
CA ILE A 92 0.44 -4.81 -5.88
C ILE A 92 0.51 -3.28 -5.91
N PRO A 93 0.83 -2.61 -4.78
CA PRO A 93 0.94 -1.16 -4.75
C PRO A 93 1.96 -0.58 -5.75
N GLY A 94 1.44 0.11 -6.76
CA GLY A 94 2.23 0.72 -7.84
C GLY A 94 2.33 -0.13 -9.10
N VAL A 95 1.61 -1.26 -9.15
CA VAL A 95 1.36 -2.09 -10.34
C VAL A 95 -0.15 -2.10 -10.54
N TRP A 96 -0.69 -1.17 -11.30
CA TRP A 96 -2.15 -0.97 -11.37
C TRP A 96 -2.78 -1.64 -12.59
N LEU A 97 -2.06 -2.63 -13.11
CA LEU A 97 -2.42 -3.32 -14.33
C LEU A 97 -2.42 -4.82 -14.06
N SER A 98 -3.48 -5.46 -14.52
CA SER A 98 -3.41 -6.90 -14.77
C SER A 98 -2.46 -7.13 -15.94
N VAL A 99 -1.58 -8.09 -15.75
CA VAL A 99 -0.52 -8.46 -16.69
C VAL A 99 -0.84 -9.83 -17.26
N ASP A 100 -0.70 -10.00 -18.58
CA ASP A 100 -0.86 -11.33 -19.18
C ASP A 100 0.29 -12.28 -18.83
N HIS A 101 0.14 -13.55 -19.22
CA HIS A 101 1.04 -14.62 -18.84
C HIS A 101 2.51 -14.35 -19.17
N LEU A 102 2.78 -13.74 -20.32
CA LEU A 102 4.14 -13.50 -20.78
C LEU A 102 4.65 -12.16 -20.26
N CYS A 103 3.80 -11.14 -20.29
CA CYS A 103 4.15 -9.80 -19.84
C CYS A 103 4.51 -9.73 -18.35
N ILE A 104 4.18 -10.74 -17.53
CA ILE A 104 4.59 -10.78 -16.12
C ILE A 104 6.11 -10.73 -15.95
N LEU A 105 6.88 -11.07 -16.99
CA LEU A 105 8.34 -11.03 -16.99
C LEU A 105 8.92 -9.64 -17.31
N TRP A 106 8.18 -8.76 -18.00
CA TRP A 106 8.72 -7.48 -18.50
C TRP A 106 7.82 -6.27 -18.26
N CYS A 107 6.68 -6.43 -17.58
CA CYS A 107 5.87 -5.30 -17.14
C CYS A 107 6.71 -4.41 -16.21
N ASN A 108 7.04 -3.20 -16.68
CA ASN A 108 7.98 -2.32 -16.00
C ASN A 108 7.54 -1.97 -14.56
N GLU A 109 6.24 -1.70 -14.35
CA GLU A 109 5.69 -1.45 -13.02
C GLU A 109 5.99 -2.60 -12.06
N PHE A 110 5.72 -3.84 -12.49
CA PHE A 110 5.92 -5.05 -11.71
C PHE A 110 7.40 -5.39 -11.50
N VAL A 111 8.20 -5.35 -12.56
CA VAL A 111 9.65 -5.63 -12.51
C VAL A 111 10.34 -4.68 -11.53
N LEU A 112 9.94 -3.40 -11.49
CA LEU A 112 10.47 -2.44 -10.52
C LEU A 112 10.12 -2.79 -9.07
N VAL A 113 8.96 -3.39 -8.80
CA VAL A 113 8.60 -3.86 -7.44
C VAL A 113 9.47 -5.05 -7.06
N VAL A 114 9.59 -6.06 -7.94
CA VAL A 114 10.42 -7.24 -7.71
C VAL A 114 11.88 -6.83 -7.48
N ALA A 115 12.45 -6.00 -8.37
CA ALA A 115 13.82 -5.53 -8.26
C ALA A 115 14.07 -4.81 -6.92
N ARG A 116 13.21 -3.86 -6.54
CA ARG A 116 13.33 -3.13 -5.25
C ARG A 116 13.27 -4.07 -4.05
N SER A 117 12.36 -5.05 -4.08
CA SER A 117 12.24 -6.03 -2.99
C SER A 117 13.50 -6.89 -2.85
N LEU A 118 14.11 -7.30 -3.96
CA LEU A 118 15.35 -8.09 -3.97
C LEU A 118 16.54 -7.26 -3.49
N PHE A 119 16.73 -6.04 -4.00
CA PHE A 119 17.81 -5.15 -3.57
C PHE A 119 17.73 -4.84 -2.07
N GLU A 120 16.54 -4.70 -1.52
CA GLU A 120 16.34 -4.44 -0.10
C GLU A 120 16.42 -5.68 0.78
N SER A 121 16.34 -6.87 0.17
CA SER A 121 16.57 -8.15 0.84
C SER A 121 18.05 -8.52 0.95
N VAL A 122 18.97 -7.64 0.51
CA VAL A 122 20.43 -7.82 0.63
C VAL A 122 20.94 -7.10 1.87
N ASP A 123 21.70 -7.81 2.71
CA ASP A 123 22.41 -7.23 3.83
C ASP A 123 23.62 -6.44 3.31
N TYR A 124 23.70 -5.15 3.64
CA TYR A 124 24.74 -4.24 3.15
C TYR A 124 26.15 -4.59 3.66
N ARG A 125 26.27 -5.29 4.79
CA ARG A 125 27.56 -5.69 5.38
C ARG A 125 28.06 -6.97 4.75
N THR A 126 27.20 -7.99 4.66
CA THR A 126 27.60 -9.32 4.15
C THR A 126 27.53 -9.40 2.63
N LYS A 127 26.78 -8.50 1.98
CA LYS A 127 26.44 -8.54 0.55
C LYS A 127 25.70 -9.83 0.15
N GLN A 128 25.10 -10.52 1.12
CA GLN A 128 24.28 -11.73 0.91
C GLN A 128 22.82 -11.41 1.18
N ILE A 129 21.93 -12.33 0.77
CA ILE A 129 20.52 -12.25 1.16
C ILE A 129 20.40 -12.34 2.68
N ILE A 130 19.56 -11.49 3.26
CA ILE A 130 19.29 -11.42 4.69
C ILE A 130 18.85 -12.79 5.20
N ASP A 131 19.52 -13.32 6.23
CA ASP A 131 19.16 -14.60 6.83
C ASP A 131 17.87 -14.54 7.65
N ASP A 132 17.63 -13.42 8.31
CA ASP A 132 16.42 -13.17 9.11
C ASP A 132 15.15 -13.26 8.24
N PHE A 133 14.36 -14.29 8.51
CA PHE A 133 13.11 -14.58 7.83
C PHE A 133 12.07 -13.48 8.03
N GLU A 134 11.91 -13.01 9.27
CA GLU A 134 10.90 -12.02 9.58
C GLU A 134 11.23 -10.70 8.90
N LEU A 135 12.51 -10.33 8.85
CA LEU A 135 12.94 -9.11 8.16
C LEU A 135 12.64 -9.22 6.67
N ARG A 136 12.96 -10.35 6.03
CA ARG A 136 12.58 -10.60 4.62
C ARG A 136 11.07 -10.51 4.42
N GLN A 137 10.27 -11.17 5.26
CA GLN A 137 8.81 -11.08 5.17
C GLN A 137 8.32 -9.63 5.31
N LYS A 138 8.87 -8.83 6.22
CA LYS A 138 8.51 -7.41 6.37
C LYS A 138 8.88 -6.58 5.14
N ILE A 139 10.01 -6.87 4.48
CA ILE A 139 10.42 -6.23 3.22
C ILE A 139 9.43 -6.58 2.10
N PHE A 140 9.16 -7.86 1.90
CA PHE A 140 8.25 -8.31 0.84
C PHE A 140 6.81 -7.83 1.09
N ASN A 141 6.31 -7.89 2.33
CA ASN A 141 4.99 -7.34 2.68
C ASN A 141 4.88 -5.85 2.35
N TYR A 142 5.93 -5.06 2.60
CA TYR A 142 5.93 -3.64 2.25
C TYR A 142 5.84 -3.41 0.73
N HIS A 143 6.57 -4.19 -0.08
CA HIS A 143 6.59 -3.98 -1.53
C HIS A 143 5.36 -4.57 -2.24
N PHE A 144 4.85 -5.70 -1.77
CA PHE A 144 3.78 -6.44 -2.44
C PHE A 144 2.38 -6.17 -1.88
N LEU A 145 2.25 -5.76 -0.62
CA LEU A 145 0.93 -5.61 0.04
C LEU A 145 0.66 -4.18 0.55
N ASP A 146 1.64 -3.52 1.18
CA ASP A 146 1.39 -2.24 1.86
C ASP A 146 2.52 -1.21 1.65
N ARG A 147 2.60 -0.67 0.43
CA ARG A 147 3.63 0.31 0.08
C ARG A 147 3.23 1.72 0.50
N SER A 148 3.47 2.02 1.76
CA SER A 148 2.97 3.23 2.41
C SER A 148 3.77 4.53 2.19
N GLY A 149 4.72 4.55 1.26
CA GLY A 149 5.58 5.72 1.01
C GLY A 149 6.63 6.03 2.10
N SER A 150 6.51 5.42 3.29
CA SER A 150 7.55 5.30 4.31
C SER A 150 7.75 3.83 4.69
N LYS A 151 8.99 3.45 4.99
CA LYS A 151 9.43 2.09 5.33
C LYS A 151 9.68 2.01 6.84
N ARG A 152 9.54 0.84 7.49
CA ARG A 152 9.82 0.69 8.94
C ARG A 152 10.55 -0.59 9.36
N TYR A 153 10.87 -1.48 8.42
CA TYR A 153 11.56 -2.73 8.75
C TYR A 153 13.03 -2.53 9.16
N HIS A 154 13.64 -1.38 8.83
CA HIS A 154 14.94 -0.97 9.39
C HIS A 154 14.79 0.17 10.41
N ARG A 155 14.65 -0.16 11.70
CA ARG A 155 14.47 0.84 12.77
C ARG A 155 15.59 1.89 12.85
N SER A 156 16.81 1.52 12.48
CA SER A 156 17.97 2.44 12.43
C SER A 156 17.85 3.49 11.33
N ILE A 157 17.18 3.16 10.22
CA ILE A 157 16.99 4.05 9.06
C ILE A 157 15.63 4.78 9.16
N TYR A 158 14.67 4.16 9.84
CA TYR A 158 13.29 4.59 9.96
C TYR A 158 12.84 4.61 11.42
N PRO A 159 13.30 5.61 12.20
CA PRO A 159 12.97 5.70 13.61
C PRO A 159 11.47 5.92 13.82
N ALA A 160 10.96 5.39 14.93
CA ALA A 160 9.55 5.53 15.30
C ALA A 160 9.20 6.96 15.69
N GLU A 161 10.11 7.62 16.39
CA GLU A 161 10.01 9.00 16.82
C GLU A 161 11.00 9.84 16.01
N VAL A 162 10.53 11.00 15.55
CA VAL A 162 11.30 11.90 14.70
C VAL A 162 11.30 13.30 15.30
N PRO A 163 12.47 13.98 15.38
CA PRO A 163 12.52 15.39 15.75
C PRO A 163 11.91 16.25 14.65
N LEU A 164 10.88 17.01 15.01
CA LEU A 164 10.18 17.97 14.13
C LEU A 164 10.67 19.41 14.34
N TRP A 165 11.33 19.68 15.46
CA TRP A 165 11.95 20.95 15.78
C TRP A 165 13.47 20.82 15.91
N GLY A 166 14.22 21.82 15.45
CA GLY A 166 15.68 21.90 15.60
C GLY A 166 16.47 20.86 14.78
N SER A 167 15.80 19.99 14.03
CA SER A 167 16.41 18.98 13.16
C SER A 167 17.00 19.54 11.87
N TYR A 168 16.77 20.82 11.57
CA TYR A 168 17.36 21.54 10.45
C TYR A 168 18.09 22.78 10.97
N ARG A 169 19.24 23.15 10.38
CA ARG A 169 20.06 24.31 10.80
C ARG A 169 19.39 25.68 10.57
N GLY A 170 18.11 25.72 10.21
CA GLY A 170 17.33 26.93 9.96
C GLY A 170 15.91 26.83 10.53
N GLU A 171 15.20 27.95 10.54
CA GLU A 171 13.82 28.02 11.03
C GLU A 171 12.85 27.17 10.21
N ASN A 172 11.99 26.42 10.88
CA ASN A 172 10.90 25.67 10.27
C ASN A 172 9.67 26.57 10.09
N THR A 173 8.94 26.40 8.99
CA THR A 173 7.64 27.07 8.80
C THR A 173 6.55 26.23 9.46
N TRP A 174 5.74 26.85 10.32
CA TRP A 174 4.59 26.20 10.96
C TRP A 174 3.30 26.87 10.49
N VAL A 175 2.34 26.05 10.06
CA VAL A 175 1.02 26.50 9.61
C VAL A 175 -0.03 25.73 10.41
N GLN A 176 -1.08 26.40 10.86
CA GLN A 176 -2.17 25.75 11.57
C GLN A 176 -3.39 25.61 10.66
N MET A 177 -3.98 24.42 10.64
CA MET A 177 -5.28 24.19 10.01
C MET A 177 -6.38 24.76 10.92
N ASN A 178 -7.00 25.86 10.48
CA ASN A 178 -8.01 26.59 11.25
C ASN A 178 -9.46 26.23 10.87
N THR A 179 -9.65 25.56 9.74
CA THR A 179 -10.94 25.19 9.17
C THR A 179 -11.07 23.67 9.05
N THR A 180 -12.26 23.16 8.75
CA THR A 180 -12.49 21.73 8.51
C THR A 180 -11.85 21.22 7.21
N GLN A 181 -11.54 22.12 6.29
CA GLN A 181 -10.86 21.85 5.03
C GLN A 181 -9.70 22.82 4.84
N MET A 182 -8.58 22.34 4.31
CA MET A 182 -7.42 23.18 3.98
C MET A 182 -6.79 22.68 2.69
N ASP A 183 -6.50 23.61 1.78
CA ASP A 183 -5.68 23.35 0.61
C ASP A 183 -4.38 24.16 0.71
N TRP A 184 -3.26 23.46 0.80
CA TRP A 184 -1.94 24.05 0.86
C TRP A 184 -1.18 23.72 -0.41
N THR A 185 -1.13 24.68 -1.34
CA THR A 185 -0.40 24.54 -2.61
C THR A 185 0.66 25.61 -2.71
N VAL A 186 1.91 25.20 -2.94
CA VAL A 186 3.06 26.12 -3.06
C VAL A 186 3.92 25.75 -4.27
N PRO A 187 4.51 26.73 -4.98
CA PRO A 187 5.34 26.47 -6.15
C PRO A 187 6.68 25.83 -5.80
N LYS A 188 7.20 26.09 -4.59
CA LYS A 188 8.42 25.49 -4.03
C LYS A 188 8.42 25.63 -2.51
N VAL A 189 9.23 24.82 -1.83
CA VAL A 189 9.40 24.82 -0.37
C VAL A 189 10.87 25.07 -0.06
N MET A 190 11.20 26.23 0.51
CA MET A 190 12.59 26.60 0.80
C MET A 190 13.13 26.01 2.11
N LYS A 191 12.26 25.88 3.12
CA LYS A 191 12.57 25.35 4.45
C LYS A 191 11.48 24.35 4.86
N PRO A 192 11.75 23.39 5.77
CA PRO A 192 10.75 22.42 6.19
C PRO A 192 9.45 23.09 6.66
N ALA A 193 8.34 22.74 6.02
CA ALA A 193 7.00 23.22 6.35
C ALA A 193 6.23 22.16 7.13
N HIS A 194 5.62 22.55 8.25
CA HIS A 194 4.85 21.70 9.14
C HIS A 194 3.44 22.25 9.27
N ILE A 195 2.44 21.51 8.79
CA ILE A 195 1.04 21.84 8.96
C ILE A 195 0.51 21.09 10.18
N THR A 196 -0.04 21.80 11.14
CA THR A 196 -0.56 21.26 12.39
C THR A 196 -2.07 21.17 12.34
N VAL A 197 -2.60 20.02 12.75
CA VAL A 197 -4.04 19.74 12.82
C VAL A 197 -4.36 19.34 14.25
N SER A 198 -5.25 20.10 14.90
CA SER A 198 -5.69 19.84 16.27
C SER A 198 -6.65 18.65 16.33
N LEU A 199 -6.46 17.74 17.30
CA LEU A 199 -7.40 16.65 17.59
C LEU A 199 -8.61 17.11 18.41
N HIS A 200 -8.60 18.36 18.90
CA HIS A 200 -9.77 19.00 19.52
C HIS A 200 -10.79 19.40 18.45
N THR A 201 -11.41 18.40 17.85
CA THR A 201 -12.39 18.52 16.78
C THR A 201 -13.46 17.44 16.94
N ALA A 202 -14.66 17.68 16.42
CA ALA A 202 -15.73 16.69 16.42
C ALA A 202 -15.63 15.67 15.25
N ALA A 203 -14.57 15.75 14.45
CA ALA A 203 -14.20 14.76 13.44
C ALA A 203 -13.60 13.50 14.08
N ASP A 204 -13.70 12.37 13.38
CA ASP A 204 -13.11 11.09 13.75
C ASP A 204 -11.99 10.66 12.77
N VAL A 205 -11.93 11.26 11.57
CA VAL A 205 -10.94 10.98 10.54
C VAL A 205 -10.36 12.27 9.98
N LEU A 206 -9.04 12.29 9.75
CA LEU A 206 -8.36 13.28 8.93
C LEU A 206 -7.95 12.61 7.61
N ALA A 207 -8.53 13.07 6.51
CA ALA A 207 -8.14 12.67 5.16
C ALA A 207 -7.07 13.64 4.61
N ILE A 208 -6.03 13.09 3.98
CA ILE A 208 -4.90 13.86 3.46
C ILE A 208 -4.59 13.38 2.05
N ASP A 209 -4.69 14.27 1.05
CA ASP A 209 -4.26 14.05 -0.34
C ASP A 209 -3.02 14.91 -0.61
N ALA A 210 -1.86 14.25 -0.77
CA ALA A 210 -0.60 14.92 -1.06
C ALA A 210 -0.14 14.62 -2.48
N ARG A 211 0.06 15.67 -3.29
CA ARG A 211 0.42 15.60 -4.70
C ARG A 211 1.81 16.17 -4.93
N ASN A 212 2.60 15.46 -5.73
CA ASN A 212 4.01 15.71 -5.98
C ASN A 212 4.84 15.85 -4.69
N HIS A 213 4.49 15.06 -3.67
CA HIS A 213 5.04 15.21 -2.33
C HIS A 213 6.05 14.10 -2.03
N GLU A 214 7.33 14.37 -2.24
CA GLU A 214 8.38 13.35 -2.15
C GLU A 214 8.79 12.96 -0.74
N THR A 215 8.60 13.84 0.25
CA THR A 215 9.00 13.60 1.64
C THR A 215 8.51 12.24 2.14
N ARG A 216 9.45 11.42 2.59
CA ARG A 216 9.21 10.04 3.05
C ARG A 216 8.43 10.01 4.36
N ASP A 217 8.97 10.64 5.40
CA ASP A 217 8.38 10.71 6.73
C ASP A 217 7.67 12.06 6.85
N TRP A 218 6.36 12.04 6.71
CA TRP A 218 5.53 13.20 6.42
C TRP A 218 4.26 13.32 7.26
N ILE A 219 3.81 12.28 7.96
CA ILE A 219 2.68 12.35 8.90
C ILE A 219 3.18 11.94 10.27
N PHE A 220 2.89 12.75 11.29
CA PHE A 220 3.28 12.52 12.66
C PHE A 220 2.12 12.77 13.61
N ALA A 221 2.07 12.03 14.73
CA ALA A 221 1.26 12.40 15.89
C ALA A 221 2.17 12.89 17.02
N CYS A 222 1.71 13.91 17.74
CA CYS A 222 2.47 14.52 18.82
C CYS A 222 1.56 15.11 19.90
N VAL A 223 2.18 15.36 21.05
CA VAL A 223 1.60 16.16 22.13
C VAL A 223 2.27 17.53 22.08
N VAL A 224 1.48 18.58 21.95
CA VAL A 224 1.98 19.96 22.05
C VAL A 224 2.16 20.28 23.53
N GLU A 225 3.42 20.32 23.97
CA GLU A 225 3.79 20.64 25.36
C GLU A 225 4.01 22.13 25.59
N THR A 226 4.43 22.88 24.57
CA THR A 226 4.77 24.31 24.68
C THR A 226 4.30 25.10 23.46
N SER A 227 3.57 26.20 23.66
CA SER A 227 3.35 27.21 22.63
C SER A 227 4.55 28.15 22.55
N ILE A 228 5.27 28.15 21.43
CA ILE A 228 6.36 29.09 21.18
C ILE A 228 5.78 30.25 20.37
N SER A 229 5.84 31.47 20.89
CA SER A 229 5.35 32.69 20.20
C SER A 229 3.90 32.56 19.69
N ASN A 230 2.99 32.05 20.53
CA ASN A 230 1.57 31.75 20.20
C ASN A 230 1.34 30.67 19.12
N MET A 231 2.38 30.01 18.62
CA MET A 231 2.25 28.88 17.69
C MET A 231 2.33 27.55 18.43
N ARG A 232 1.41 26.64 18.12
CA ARG A 232 1.41 25.27 18.65
C ARG A 232 2.42 24.45 17.86
N VAL A 233 3.53 24.12 18.50
CA VAL A 233 4.68 23.45 17.87
C VAL A 233 4.90 22.10 18.53
N CYS A 234 5.22 21.09 17.72
CA CYS A 234 5.66 19.78 18.21
C CYS A 234 7.17 19.66 18.08
N LYS A 235 7.85 19.30 19.18
CA LYS A 235 9.31 19.09 19.20
C LYS A 235 9.66 17.74 18.59
N THR A 236 8.97 16.70 19.00
CA THR A 236 9.06 15.34 18.45
C THR A 236 7.69 14.84 18.03
N GLY A 237 7.66 13.79 17.21
CA GLY A 237 6.42 13.15 16.81
C GLY A 237 6.62 11.69 16.43
N ILE A 238 5.61 10.88 16.73
CA ILE A 238 5.55 9.48 16.33
C ILE A 238 5.14 9.42 14.85
N ASN A 239 5.96 8.75 14.04
CA ASN A 239 5.77 8.66 12.61
C ASN A 239 4.59 7.76 12.24
N LEU A 240 3.58 8.37 11.62
CA LEU A 240 2.36 7.72 11.11
C LEU A 240 2.34 7.59 9.59
N SER A 241 3.42 7.97 8.90
CA SER A 241 3.51 7.97 7.44
C SER A 241 3.25 6.60 6.82
N MET A 242 3.46 5.53 7.58
CA MET A 242 3.15 4.15 7.17
C MET A 242 1.64 3.89 6.97
N LYS A 243 0.76 4.78 7.41
CA LYS A 243 -0.69 4.65 7.18
C LYS A 243 -1.15 5.26 5.85
N ALA A 244 -0.22 5.88 5.12
CA ALA A 244 -0.51 6.42 3.79
C ALA A 244 -0.47 5.31 2.74
N LYS A 245 -1.17 5.50 1.62
CA LYS A 245 -1.09 4.67 0.41
C LYS A 245 -0.58 5.52 -0.75
N ILE A 246 0.13 4.90 -1.69
CA ILE A 246 0.54 5.55 -2.94
C ILE A 246 -0.56 5.35 -3.98
N PHE A 247 -1.00 6.44 -4.61
CA PHE A 247 -2.11 6.44 -5.57
C PHE A 247 -1.69 6.83 -6.98
N PRO A 248 -2.49 6.44 -7.99
CA PRO A 248 -2.35 6.90 -9.36
C PRO A 248 -2.40 8.40 -9.55
N HIS A 249 -1.52 8.85 -10.43
CA HIS A 249 -1.55 10.18 -10.98
C HIS A 249 -1.17 10.17 -12.46
N LYS A 250 -2.02 10.77 -13.29
CA LYS A 250 -1.89 10.78 -14.76
C LYS A 250 -0.59 11.46 -15.23
N SER A 251 -0.05 12.41 -14.46
CA SER A 251 1.19 13.11 -14.83
C SER A 251 2.47 12.38 -14.42
N GLY A 252 2.36 11.18 -13.81
CA GLY A 252 3.52 10.45 -13.28
C GLY A 252 4.07 10.97 -11.94
N HIS A 253 3.61 12.14 -11.47
CA HIS A 253 4.00 12.66 -10.15
C HIS A 253 3.50 11.76 -9.02
N LYS A 254 4.29 11.66 -7.95
CA LYS A 254 3.93 10.87 -6.77
C LYS A 254 2.71 11.47 -6.07
N ARG A 255 1.70 10.63 -5.87
CA ARG A 255 0.52 10.97 -5.07
C ARG A 255 0.43 10.04 -3.87
N LYS A 256 0.21 10.60 -2.69
CA LYS A 256 0.02 9.86 -1.46
C LYS A 256 -1.30 10.26 -0.84
N PHE A 257 -2.05 9.27 -0.36
CA PHE A 257 -3.31 9.48 0.32
C PHE A 257 -3.28 8.82 1.69
N ALA A 258 -3.78 9.47 2.72
CA ALA A 258 -3.83 8.90 4.06
C ALA A 258 -5.17 9.17 4.73
N LEU A 259 -5.66 8.17 5.47
CA LEU A 259 -6.77 8.30 6.40
C LEU A 259 -6.23 8.09 7.82
N VAL A 260 -6.21 9.15 8.61
CA VAL A 260 -5.72 9.12 9.99
C VAL A 260 -6.91 9.06 10.94
N ASP A 261 -6.99 7.98 11.72
CA ASP A 261 -8.01 7.80 12.77
C ASP A 261 -7.69 8.71 13.97
N LEU A 262 -8.44 9.81 14.08
CA LEU A 262 -8.28 10.80 15.14
C LEU A 262 -8.83 10.30 16.47
N SER A 263 -9.86 9.46 16.46
CA SER A 263 -10.44 8.89 17.67
C SER A 263 -9.45 7.97 18.38
N LYS A 264 -8.76 7.10 17.64
CA LYS A 264 -7.69 6.28 18.18
C LYS A 264 -6.55 7.13 18.74
N LEU A 265 -6.08 8.14 18.00
CA LEU A 265 -4.99 8.99 18.46
C LEU A 265 -5.34 9.78 19.73
N ARG A 266 -6.60 10.20 19.89
CA ARG A 266 -7.07 10.84 21.14
C ARG A 266 -7.04 9.87 22.33
N MET A 267 -7.47 8.63 22.13
CA MET A 267 -7.40 7.60 23.18
C MET A 267 -5.95 7.29 23.57
N ASP A 268 -5.04 7.32 22.60
CA ASP A 268 -3.60 7.14 22.81
C ASP A 268 -2.92 8.40 23.42
N GLY A 269 -3.68 9.47 23.72
CA GLY A 269 -3.20 10.67 24.43
C GLY A 269 -2.59 11.76 23.54
N PHE A 270 -2.62 11.63 22.22
CA PHE A 270 -2.09 12.65 21.31
C PHE A 270 -3.02 13.87 21.20
N THR A 271 -2.44 15.05 20.92
CA THR A 271 -3.20 16.30 20.78
C THR A 271 -3.18 16.88 19.37
N HIS A 272 -2.16 16.61 18.57
CA HIS A 272 -2.02 17.14 17.22
C HIS A 272 -1.51 16.09 16.22
N VAL A 273 -1.94 16.20 14.96
CA VAL A 273 -1.29 15.59 13.80
C VAL A 273 -0.43 16.66 13.11
N VAL A 274 0.76 16.29 12.66
CA VAL A 274 1.66 17.17 11.88
C VAL A 274 1.90 16.56 10.51
N VAL A 275 1.65 17.35 9.47
CA VAL A 275 1.99 17.02 8.09
C VAL A 275 3.23 17.81 7.67
N ARG A 276 4.31 17.10 7.32
CA ARG A 276 5.61 17.70 7.01
C ARG A 276 5.96 17.60 5.54
N THR A 277 6.33 18.74 4.97
CA THR A 277 6.92 18.86 3.64
C THR A 277 8.36 19.35 3.78
N LEU A 278 9.34 18.54 3.35
CA LEU A 278 10.75 18.95 3.28
C LEU A 278 11.00 19.90 2.09
N PRO A 279 12.13 20.61 2.08
CA PRO A 279 12.49 21.50 0.98
C PRO A 279 12.45 20.80 -0.39
N THR A 280 11.91 21.50 -1.38
CA THR A 280 11.81 21.06 -2.77
C THR A 280 11.65 22.25 -3.69
N ASP A 281 12.24 22.17 -4.88
CA ASP A 281 12.12 23.19 -5.93
C ASP A 281 10.91 22.97 -6.84
N GLU A 282 10.17 21.89 -6.62
CA GLU A 282 8.96 21.56 -7.38
C GLU A 282 7.69 22.00 -6.67
N LYS A 283 6.63 22.19 -7.47
CA LYS A 283 5.29 22.49 -6.94
C LYS A 283 4.77 21.31 -6.12
N VAL A 284 4.31 21.59 -4.91
CA VAL A 284 3.68 20.60 -4.01
C VAL A 284 2.30 21.07 -3.61
N ALA A 285 1.36 20.13 -3.51
CA ALA A 285 0.04 20.39 -2.97
C ALA A 285 -0.30 19.36 -1.87
N VAL A 286 -0.85 19.84 -0.76
CA VAL A 286 -1.36 19.02 0.35
C VAL A 286 -2.76 19.53 0.68
N THR A 287 -3.76 18.72 0.36
CA THR A 287 -5.15 19.02 0.69
C THR A 287 -5.59 18.12 1.85
N MET A 288 -6.28 18.70 2.82
CA MET A 288 -6.69 18.02 4.06
C MET A 288 -8.15 18.30 4.37
N GLU A 289 -8.84 17.29 4.91
CA GLU A 289 -10.24 17.38 5.32
C GLU A 289 -10.46 16.65 6.64
N LEU A 290 -11.06 17.33 7.61
CA LEU A 290 -11.55 16.78 8.86
C LEU A 290 -12.98 16.29 8.67
N VAL A 291 -13.19 14.98 8.87
CA VAL A 291 -14.44 14.33 8.50
C VAL A 291 -14.99 13.47 9.64
N ARG A 292 -16.31 13.31 9.65
CA ARG A 292 -17.00 12.24 10.38
C ARG A 292 -17.21 11.05 9.44
N LYS A 293 -16.64 9.89 9.75
CA LYS A 293 -16.64 8.68 8.91
C LYS A 293 -18.03 8.29 8.45
N ARG A 294 -19.01 8.37 9.36
CA ARG A 294 -20.42 8.07 9.06
C ARG A 294 -21.02 8.94 7.94
N ASN A 295 -20.56 10.19 7.79
CA ASN A 295 -21.06 11.12 6.77
C ASN A 295 -20.42 10.89 5.39
N ARG A 296 -19.35 10.10 5.31
CA ARG A 296 -18.65 9.73 4.05
C ARG A 296 -18.77 8.25 3.73
N THR A 297 -19.54 7.50 4.50
CA THR A 297 -19.75 6.07 4.26
C THR A 297 -21.11 5.89 3.59
N LEU A 298 -21.08 5.45 2.34
CA LEU A 298 -22.25 5.06 1.56
C LEU A 298 -22.47 3.56 1.73
N ILE A 299 -23.73 3.12 1.67
CA ILE A 299 -24.06 1.70 1.64
C ILE A 299 -24.21 1.29 0.18
N GLY A 300 -23.40 0.33 -0.25
CA GLY A 300 -23.51 -0.25 -1.57
C GLY A 300 -24.52 -1.38 -1.56
N GLU A 301 -25.57 -1.26 -2.36
CA GLU A 301 -26.55 -2.33 -2.57
C GLU A 301 -26.23 -3.13 -3.82
N THR A 302 -26.28 -4.45 -3.70
CA THR A 302 -26.11 -5.38 -4.82
C THR A 302 -27.47 -5.75 -5.41
N ASN A 303 -28.16 -4.78 -5.99
CA ASN A 303 -29.43 -5.02 -6.68
C ASN A 303 -29.17 -5.69 -8.03
N TYR A 304 -30.17 -6.39 -8.59
CA TYR A 304 -30.08 -7.02 -9.92
C TYR A 304 -30.04 -6.02 -11.08
N LEU A 305 -30.03 -4.72 -10.79
CA LEU A 305 -29.96 -3.67 -11.79
C LEU A 305 -28.54 -3.56 -12.36
N PRO A 306 -28.41 -3.37 -13.69
CA PRO A 306 -27.10 -3.31 -14.35
C PRO A 306 -26.28 -2.07 -13.97
N LYS A 307 -26.92 -0.98 -13.55
CA LYS A 307 -26.27 0.25 -13.06
C LYS A 307 -27.09 0.86 -11.93
N THR A 308 -26.43 1.18 -10.82
CA THR A 308 -27.02 1.89 -9.69
C THR A 308 -26.13 3.07 -9.31
N THR A 309 -26.71 4.24 -9.14
CA THR A 309 -25.99 5.46 -8.72
C THR A 309 -26.06 5.58 -7.20
N LEU A 310 -24.92 5.46 -6.51
CA LEU A 310 -24.84 5.54 -5.05
C LEU A 310 -25.01 6.97 -4.52
N ILE A 311 -24.45 7.94 -5.24
CA ILE A 311 -24.58 9.36 -4.95
C ILE A 311 -24.55 10.11 -6.27
N SER A 312 -25.47 11.06 -6.46
CA SER A 312 -25.55 11.85 -7.70
C SER A 312 -24.45 12.89 -7.80
N ARG A 313 -24.03 13.46 -6.65
CA ARG A 313 -23.00 14.48 -6.58
C ARG A 313 -22.25 14.43 -5.25
N THR A 314 -20.92 14.41 -5.31
CA THR A 314 -20.09 14.54 -4.12
C THR A 314 -20.16 15.95 -3.56
N GLU A 315 -20.06 16.09 -2.24
CA GLU A 315 -19.87 17.40 -1.60
C GLU A 315 -18.66 18.15 -2.18
N PRO A 316 -18.71 19.49 -2.25
CA PRO A 316 -17.57 20.29 -2.70
C PRO A 316 -16.30 20.00 -1.89
N ASN A 317 -15.18 19.83 -2.58
CA ASN A 317 -13.85 19.56 -2.01
C ASN A 317 -13.74 18.30 -1.12
N ALA A 318 -14.72 17.40 -1.16
CA ALA A 318 -14.63 16.14 -0.43
C ALA A 318 -13.46 15.30 -0.97
N LEU A 319 -12.56 14.88 -0.08
CA LEU A 319 -11.37 14.12 -0.45
C LEU A 319 -11.63 12.62 -0.55
N TYR A 320 -12.63 12.10 0.15
CA TYR A 320 -12.90 10.67 0.18
C TYR A 320 -14.37 10.33 0.41
N TYR A 321 -14.77 9.19 -0.15
CA TYR A 321 -15.97 8.45 0.21
C TYR A 321 -15.58 6.99 0.39
N ALA A 322 -16.21 6.33 1.35
CA ALA A 322 -16.15 4.88 1.50
C ALA A 322 -17.49 4.29 1.05
N VAL A 323 -17.45 3.17 0.35
CA VAL A 323 -18.64 2.40 0.00
C VAL A 323 -18.56 1.07 0.73
N ASP A 324 -19.49 0.83 1.65
CA ASP A 324 -19.57 -0.41 2.41
C ASP A 324 -20.48 -1.41 1.67
N MET A 325 -19.89 -2.49 1.17
CA MET A 325 -20.54 -3.49 0.33
C MET A 325 -20.98 -4.69 1.18
N LYS A 326 -21.99 -4.50 2.04
CA LYS A 326 -22.44 -5.53 3.01
C LYS A 326 -23.07 -6.77 2.37
N SER A 327 -23.60 -6.66 1.15
CA SER A 327 -24.37 -7.71 0.47
C SER A 327 -23.58 -8.53 -0.55
N VAL A 328 -22.26 -8.32 -0.65
CA VAL A 328 -21.37 -9.15 -1.50
C VAL A 328 -21.09 -10.47 -0.77
N VAL A 329 -22.10 -11.33 -0.71
CA VAL A 329 -22.03 -12.66 -0.09
C VAL A 329 -21.90 -13.75 -1.17
N LYS A 330 -22.14 -13.41 -2.45
CA LYS A 330 -22.20 -14.35 -3.57
C LYS A 330 -20.94 -14.24 -4.45
N PRO A 331 -20.15 -15.31 -4.61
CA PRO A 331 -18.84 -15.26 -5.26
C PRO A 331 -18.86 -15.12 -6.80
N TRP A 332 -20.04 -15.16 -7.43
CA TRP A 332 -20.15 -15.17 -8.91
C TRP A 332 -20.50 -13.81 -9.54
N ASN A 333 -20.75 -12.78 -8.74
CA ASN A 333 -21.09 -11.46 -9.28
C ASN A 333 -19.84 -10.58 -9.43
N SER A 334 -19.69 -9.96 -10.61
CA SER A 334 -18.68 -8.92 -10.84
C SER A 334 -19.30 -7.53 -10.69
N TYR A 335 -18.72 -6.68 -9.85
CA TYR A 335 -19.14 -5.29 -9.68
C TYR A 335 -18.10 -4.35 -10.26
N ARG A 336 -18.56 -3.29 -10.94
CA ARG A 336 -17.70 -2.22 -11.43
C ARG A 336 -18.09 -0.91 -10.76
N LEU A 337 -17.22 -0.39 -9.91
CA LEU A 337 -17.35 0.95 -9.34
C LEU A 337 -16.57 1.94 -10.20
N PHE A 338 -17.20 3.05 -10.56
CA PHE A 338 -16.55 4.13 -11.30
C PHE A 338 -17.12 5.48 -10.89
N VAL A 339 -16.31 6.52 -11.03
CA VAL A 339 -16.65 7.90 -10.68
C VAL A 339 -16.74 8.71 -11.97
N GLU A 340 -17.89 9.31 -12.22
CA GLU A 340 -18.13 10.18 -13.37
C GLU A 340 -17.87 11.65 -12.96
N SER A 341 -17.11 12.40 -13.76
CA SER A 341 -16.91 13.83 -13.53
C SER A 341 -18.05 14.63 -14.16
N HIS A 342 -18.77 15.41 -13.35
CA HIS A 342 -19.87 16.25 -13.82
C HIS A 342 -19.41 17.71 -13.99
N ASN A 343 -19.52 18.26 -15.20
CA ASN A 343 -19.14 19.65 -15.53
C ASN A 343 -17.69 20.03 -15.17
N CYS A 344 -16.73 19.12 -15.31
CA CYS A 344 -15.31 19.45 -15.20
C CYS A 344 -14.73 19.71 -16.59
N SER A 345 -13.96 20.78 -16.76
CA SER A 345 -13.25 21.09 -18.02
C SER A 345 -12.23 20.01 -18.42
N ILE A 346 -11.87 19.12 -17.48
CA ILE A 346 -11.01 17.97 -17.69
C ILE A 346 -11.80 16.72 -17.24
N PRO A 347 -11.95 15.68 -18.09
CA PRO A 347 -12.58 14.44 -17.68
C PRO A 347 -11.72 13.74 -16.61
N SER A 348 -12.29 13.52 -15.42
CA SER A 348 -11.65 12.85 -14.27
C SER A 348 -10.25 13.38 -13.88
N PRO A 349 -10.15 14.55 -13.21
CA PRO A 349 -8.87 15.13 -12.80
C PRO A 349 -8.32 14.44 -11.54
N GLY A 350 -8.15 13.10 -11.60
CA GLY A 350 -7.50 12.31 -10.55
C GLY A 350 -8.44 11.73 -9.48
N ALA A 351 -9.69 11.36 -9.80
CA ALA A 351 -10.43 10.46 -8.92
C ALA A 351 -9.77 9.06 -8.96
N VAL A 352 -9.56 8.46 -7.80
CA VAL A 352 -9.01 7.10 -7.66
C VAL A 352 -10.04 6.26 -6.93
N VAL A 353 -10.34 5.09 -7.48
CA VAL A 353 -11.14 4.06 -6.83
C VAL A 353 -10.19 2.95 -6.43
N SER A 354 -10.19 2.59 -5.16
CA SER A 354 -9.48 1.43 -4.60
C SER A 354 -10.50 0.55 -3.91
N VAL A 355 -10.31 -0.75 -4.00
CA VAL A 355 -11.21 -1.75 -3.45
C VAL A 355 -10.43 -2.51 -2.41
N ASN A 356 -10.84 -2.41 -1.15
CA ASN A 356 -10.20 -3.14 -0.06
C ASN A 356 -11.03 -4.38 0.26
N VAL A 357 -10.52 -5.57 -0.04
CA VAL A 357 -11.15 -6.84 0.33
C VAL A 357 -10.60 -7.27 1.71
N PRO A 358 -11.42 -7.37 2.77
CA PRO A 358 -10.89 -7.61 4.12
C PRO A 358 -10.23 -9.00 4.32
N TRP A 359 -10.65 -10.00 3.55
CA TRP A 359 -10.26 -11.40 3.71
C TRP A 359 -9.26 -11.90 2.67
N ASN A 360 -9.02 -11.10 1.61
CA ASN A 360 -8.03 -11.39 0.58
C ASN A 360 -7.25 -10.10 0.39
N SER A 361 -5.92 -10.09 0.35
CA SER A 361 -5.11 -8.85 0.30
C SER A 361 -5.21 -8.08 -1.04
N GLU A 362 -6.36 -8.14 -1.71
CA GLU A 362 -6.74 -7.38 -2.88
C GLU A 362 -7.11 -5.94 -2.44
N GLY A 363 -6.43 -4.92 -3.00
CA GLY A 363 -6.38 -3.55 -2.45
C GLY A 363 -6.30 -2.41 -3.46
#